data_AF-A0A6S7LT04-F1
#
_entry.id   AF-A0A6S7LT04-F1
#
_cell.length_a   1.000
_cell.length_b   1.000
_cell.length_c   1.000
_cell.angle_alpha   90.00
_cell.angle_beta   90.00
_cell.angle_gamma   90.00
#
_symmetry.space_group_name_H-M   'P 1'
#
loop_
_entity.id
_entity.type
_entity.pdbx_description
1 polymer ?
#
loop_
_entity_poly.entity_id
_entity_poly.type
_entity_poly.pdbx_seq_one_letter_code
_entity_poly.pdbx_strand_id
1 'polypeptide(L)'
;MSGQESDSGSSCQYSDDSDINFIPGYVMEDAQAEKDCDSGEDEGWSGFAYAEEPLADEAWLETYHREEQQRLEAEEQFTKTLNCSVEISEWCKCGNCGVELLANIHECYCCCELEVCDEALKNNEVLEDLKAEGKDIELIKCITQHPGFDSVCLQKWSLKLAADKYKTKSKSRYSQVKTQNR
;
A
#
# COMPACT_ATOMS: atom_id res chain seq x y z
N MET A 1 -8.65 -54.98 -21.78
CA MET A 1 -7.77 -54.79 -22.96
C MET A 1 -8.37 -53.63 -23.72
N SER A 2 -7.84 -52.43 -23.46
CA SER A 2 -6.95 -51.72 -24.41
C SER A 2 -7.84 -51.08 -25.49
N GLY A 3 -8.03 -49.77 -25.55
CA GLY A 3 -7.05 -48.70 -25.45
C GLY A 3 -6.99 -47.99 -26.81
N GLN A 4 -6.58 -46.72 -26.79
CA GLN A 4 -6.23 -45.85 -27.92
C GLN A 4 -7.38 -45.05 -28.57
N GLU A 5 -7.23 -43.78 -28.90
CA GLU A 5 -6.31 -42.67 -28.54
C GLU A 5 -6.94 -41.47 -29.28
N SER A 6 -7.13 -40.33 -28.62
CA SER A 6 -7.47 -39.08 -29.31
C SER A 6 -6.33 -38.11 -29.06
N ASP A 7 -5.64 -37.84 -30.16
CA ASP A 7 -4.61 -36.83 -30.33
C ASP A 7 -5.25 -35.43 -30.30
N SER A 8 -4.68 -34.54 -29.51
CA SER A 8 -4.84 -33.09 -29.64
C SER A 8 -3.69 -32.44 -28.87
N GLY A 9 -2.52 -32.42 -29.49
CA GLY A 9 -1.36 -31.67 -29.03
C GLY A 9 -1.70 -30.19 -28.83
N SER A 10 -1.69 -29.74 -27.57
CA SER A 10 -1.73 -28.32 -27.22
C SER A 10 -0.28 -27.86 -27.05
N SER A 11 0.23 -27.18 -28.07
CA SER A 11 1.54 -26.53 -28.05
C SER A 11 1.48 -25.31 -27.13
N CYS A 12 2.04 -25.41 -25.93
CA CYS A 12 2.27 -24.28 -25.05
C CYS A 12 3.46 -23.48 -25.60
N GLN A 13 3.16 -22.40 -26.33
CA GLN A 13 4.15 -21.40 -26.69
C GLN A 13 4.51 -20.60 -25.43
N TYR A 14 5.68 -20.88 -24.88
CA TYR A 14 6.30 -20.02 -23.86
C TYR A 14 6.55 -18.66 -24.51
N SER A 15 5.85 -17.63 -24.03
CA SER A 15 6.16 -16.24 -24.37
C SER A 15 7.31 -15.80 -23.49
N ASP A 16 8.47 -15.58 -24.11
CA ASP A 16 9.69 -15.06 -23.51
C ASP A 16 9.52 -13.54 -23.31
N ASP A 17 9.18 -13.13 -22.09
CA ASP A 17 8.89 -11.74 -21.72
C ASP A 17 10.16 -11.04 -21.20
N SER A 18 11.23 -11.10 -21.99
CA SER A 18 12.44 -10.33 -21.71
C SER A 18 12.32 -8.90 -22.27
N ASP A 19 11.46 -8.11 -21.63
CA ASP A 19 11.41 -6.65 -21.79
C ASP A 19 12.73 -6.04 -21.26
N ILE A 20 13.73 -6.00 -22.12
CA ILE A 20 14.99 -5.29 -21.89
C ILE A 20 14.67 -3.80 -21.81
N ASN A 21 14.85 -3.23 -20.61
CA ASN A 21 14.83 -1.78 -20.41
C ASN A 21 16.05 -1.16 -21.11
N PHE A 22 15.86 -0.64 -22.31
CA PHE A 22 16.86 0.10 -23.08
C PHE A 22 17.33 1.33 -22.30
N ILE A 23 18.61 1.33 -21.87
CA ILE A 23 19.26 2.49 -21.25
C ILE A 23 19.87 3.36 -22.36
N PRO A 24 19.39 4.59 -22.60
CA PRO A 24 19.91 5.44 -23.65
C PRO A 24 21.35 5.88 -23.34
N GLY A 25 22.30 5.49 -24.18
CA GLY A 25 23.72 5.85 -24.08
C GLY A 25 24.69 4.67 -24.11
N TYR A 26 24.19 3.44 -24.08
CA TYR A 26 25.01 2.23 -24.25
C TYR A 26 25.02 1.83 -25.73
N VAL A 27 26.16 2.03 -26.39
CA VAL A 27 26.41 1.51 -27.74
C VAL A 27 27.13 0.18 -27.56
N MET A 28 26.48 -0.94 -27.92
CA MET A 28 27.20 -2.20 -28.06
C MET A 28 28.10 -2.08 -29.29
N GLU A 29 29.42 -2.08 -29.09
CA GLU A 29 30.37 -2.27 -30.17
C GLU A 29 30.29 -3.73 -30.63
N ASP A 30 30.04 -3.93 -31.93
CA ASP A 30 29.99 -5.25 -32.56
C ASP A 30 31.33 -5.98 -32.37
N ALA A 31 31.37 -6.92 -31.42
CA ALA A 31 32.49 -7.83 -31.28
C ALA A 31 32.34 -8.98 -32.28
N GLN A 32 33.09 -8.86 -33.38
CA GLN A 32 33.38 -9.96 -34.30
C GLN A 32 33.80 -11.22 -33.53
N ALA A 33 33.20 -12.35 -33.92
CA ALA A 33 33.57 -13.67 -33.46
C ALA A 33 35.05 -13.96 -33.77
N GLU A 34 35.91 -13.90 -32.75
CA GLU A 34 37.21 -14.55 -32.76
C GLU A 34 37.36 -15.33 -31.47
N LYS A 35 37.84 -16.55 -31.64
CA LYS A 35 37.76 -17.66 -30.71
C LYS A 35 39.10 -17.75 -30.00
N ASP A 36 39.22 -17.16 -28.82
CA ASP A 36 40.38 -17.38 -27.95
C ASP A 36 39.91 -17.77 -26.55
N CYS A 37 40.17 -19.03 -26.21
CA CYS A 37 40.09 -19.55 -24.86
C CYS A 37 41.30 -19.03 -24.06
N ASP A 38 41.20 -17.81 -23.54
CA ASP A 38 42.13 -17.31 -22.55
C ASP A 38 41.54 -17.53 -21.16
N SER A 39 42.14 -18.47 -20.43
CA SER A 39 41.84 -18.77 -19.04
C SER A 39 42.39 -17.64 -18.16
N GLY A 40 41.74 -16.47 -18.24
CA GLY A 40 41.95 -15.36 -17.32
C GLY A 40 41.21 -15.66 -16.02
N GLU A 41 41.96 -15.74 -14.93
CA GLU A 41 41.44 -15.81 -13.57
C GLU A 41 40.71 -14.49 -13.25
N ASP A 42 39.42 -14.41 -13.56
CA ASP A 42 38.53 -13.32 -13.13
C ASP A 42 38.18 -13.55 -11.64
N GLU A 43 39.12 -13.20 -10.77
CA GLU A 43 38.89 -13.04 -9.34
C GLU A 43 38.00 -11.82 -9.09
N GLY A 44 36.68 -11.99 -9.22
CA GLY A 44 35.78 -10.84 -9.04
C GLY A 44 34.29 -11.13 -8.87
N TRP A 45 33.78 -12.30 -9.23
CA TRP A 45 32.38 -12.65 -9.01
C TRP A 45 32.28 -14.00 -8.33
N SER A 46 32.33 -13.96 -7.00
CA SER A 46 31.98 -15.09 -6.15
C SER A 46 30.58 -15.58 -6.56
N GLY A 47 30.50 -16.71 -7.26
CA GLY A 47 29.25 -17.43 -7.56
C GLY A 47 28.50 -17.90 -6.31
N PHE A 48 28.91 -17.44 -5.13
CA PHE A 48 28.29 -17.66 -3.82
C PHE A 48 27.53 -16.44 -3.31
N ALA A 49 27.36 -15.37 -4.09
CA ALA A 49 26.36 -14.36 -3.72
C ALA A 49 25.03 -15.09 -3.52
N TYR A 50 24.50 -15.08 -2.30
CA TYR A 50 23.26 -15.74 -1.87
C TYR A 50 23.31 -17.26 -1.58
N ALA A 51 24.47 -17.94 -1.66
CA ALA A 51 24.56 -19.37 -1.34
C ALA A 51 24.36 -19.70 0.15
N GLU A 52 24.61 -18.73 1.03
CA GLU A 52 24.37 -18.84 2.48
C GLU A 52 22.99 -18.30 2.90
N GLU A 53 22.21 -17.75 1.97
CA GLU A 53 20.87 -17.29 2.30
C GLU A 53 19.92 -18.50 2.39
N PRO A 54 19.19 -18.64 3.51
CA PRO A 54 18.22 -19.72 3.64
C PRO A 54 17.15 -19.58 2.57
N LEU A 55 16.95 -20.64 1.78
CA LEU A 55 15.80 -20.75 0.90
C LEU A 55 14.52 -20.69 1.75
N ALA A 56 13.48 -20.06 1.22
CA ALA A 56 12.16 -20.03 1.85
C ALA A 56 11.69 -21.47 2.13
N ASP A 57 11.42 -21.77 3.39
CA ASP A 57 10.87 -23.07 3.76
C ASP A 57 9.38 -23.16 3.39
N GLU A 58 8.84 -24.38 3.41
CA GLU A 58 7.44 -24.63 3.04
C GLU A 58 6.45 -23.81 3.89
N ALA A 59 6.76 -23.64 5.19
CA ALA A 59 5.93 -22.89 6.11
C ALA A 59 5.92 -21.39 5.75
N TRP A 60 7.09 -20.83 5.41
CA TRP A 60 7.22 -19.45 4.96
C TRP A 60 6.49 -19.24 3.63
N LEU A 61 6.65 -20.16 2.66
CA LEU A 61 5.93 -20.09 1.38
C LEU A 61 4.41 -20.12 1.57
N GLU A 62 3.91 -20.97 2.47
CA GLU A 62 2.48 -21.01 2.79
C GLU A 62 2.00 -19.68 3.43
N THR A 63 2.79 -19.10 4.34
CA THR A 63 2.46 -17.78 4.89
C THR A 63 2.47 -16.68 3.83
N TYR A 64 3.47 -16.68 2.96
CA TYR A 64 3.60 -15.72 1.88
C TYR A 64 2.43 -15.80 0.90
N HIS A 65 2.08 -16.99 0.42
CA HIS A 65 0.95 -17.19 -0.48
C HIS A 65 -0.37 -16.77 0.15
N ARG A 66 -0.56 -17.02 1.45
CA ARG A 66 -1.76 -16.56 2.17
C ARG A 66 -1.82 -15.03 2.26
N GLU A 67 -0.72 -14.38 2.62
CA GLU A 67 -0.66 -12.91 2.71
C GLU A 67 -0.81 -12.25 1.33
N GLU A 68 -0.24 -12.87 0.30
CA GLU A 68 -0.42 -12.47 -1.10
C GLU A 68 -1.89 -12.50 -1.50
N GLN A 69 -2.56 -13.62 -1.24
CA GLN A 69 -3.97 -13.77 -1.56
C GLN A 69 -4.83 -12.73 -0.81
N GLN A 70 -4.56 -12.52 0.48
CA GLN A 70 -5.26 -11.49 1.27
C GLN A 70 -5.05 -10.08 0.69
N ARG A 71 -3.83 -9.77 0.23
CA ARG A 71 -3.53 -8.47 -0.38
C ARG A 71 -4.26 -8.27 -1.69
N LEU A 72 -4.27 -9.29 -2.57
CA LEU A 72 -4.99 -9.26 -3.84
C LEU A 72 -6.50 -9.10 -3.63
N GLU A 73 -7.08 -9.85 -2.69
CA GLU A 73 -8.51 -9.72 -2.33
C GLU A 73 -8.84 -8.33 -1.81
N ALA A 74 -7.98 -7.73 -0.96
CA ALA A 74 -8.17 -6.38 -0.46
C ALA A 74 -8.07 -5.32 -1.58
N GLU A 75 -7.08 -5.43 -2.47
CA GLU A 75 -6.92 -4.52 -3.61
C GLU A 75 -8.12 -4.58 -4.57
N GLU A 76 -8.68 -5.78 -4.80
CA GLU A 76 -9.88 -5.95 -5.60
C GLU A 76 -11.09 -5.26 -4.94
N GLN A 77 -11.27 -5.42 -3.62
CA GLN A 77 -12.33 -4.74 -2.87
C GLN A 77 -12.20 -3.22 -2.93
N PHE A 78 -11.01 -2.68 -2.71
CA PHE A 78 -10.76 -1.24 -2.79
C PHE A 78 -11.02 -0.68 -4.17
N THR A 79 -10.67 -1.43 -5.21
CA THR A 79 -10.95 -1.07 -6.61
C THR A 79 -12.46 -1.03 -6.87
N LYS A 80 -13.22 -2.00 -6.38
CA LYS A 80 -14.68 -2.01 -6.48
C LYS A 80 -15.30 -0.81 -5.76
N THR A 81 -14.84 -0.50 -4.56
CA THR A 81 -15.29 0.66 -3.77
C THR A 81 -14.99 1.98 -4.48
N LEU A 82 -13.76 2.18 -4.96
CA LEU A 82 -13.35 3.42 -5.62
C LEU A 82 -14.16 3.67 -6.90
N ASN A 83 -14.43 2.61 -7.67
CA ASN A 83 -15.24 2.68 -8.87
C ASN A 83 -16.75 2.77 -8.60
N CYS A 84 -17.17 2.90 -7.34
CA CYS A 84 -18.58 2.95 -6.92
C CYS A 84 -19.38 1.70 -7.36
N SER A 85 -18.71 0.56 -7.54
CA SER A 85 -19.35 -0.71 -7.88
C SER A 85 -20.05 -1.37 -6.69
N VAL A 86 -19.79 -0.86 -5.48
CA VAL A 86 -20.28 -1.36 -4.19
C VAL A 86 -20.91 -0.19 -3.44
N GLU A 87 -22.01 -0.43 -2.73
CA GLU A 87 -22.68 0.60 -1.93
C GLU A 87 -21.79 1.04 -0.76
N ILE A 88 -21.83 2.33 -0.40
CA ILE A 88 -21.02 2.88 0.70
C ILE A 88 -21.30 2.16 2.02
N SER A 89 -22.54 1.74 2.26
CA SER A 89 -22.95 1.03 3.47
C SER A 89 -22.31 -0.35 3.65
N GLU A 90 -21.83 -0.97 2.57
CA GLU A 90 -21.21 -2.30 2.64
C GLU A 90 -19.80 -2.28 3.24
N TRP A 91 -19.07 -1.16 3.08
CA TRP A 91 -17.69 -1.03 3.56
C TRP A 91 -17.54 0.04 4.66
N CYS A 92 -18.36 1.09 4.63
CA CYS A 92 -18.31 2.14 5.64
C CYS A 92 -19.08 1.73 6.91
N LYS A 93 -18.34 1.31 7.93
CA LYS A 93 -18.90 0.92 9.24
C LYS A 93 -19.22 2.11 10.15
N CYS A 94 -18.60 3.27 9.91
CA CYS A 94 -18.78 4.48 10.72
C CYS A 94 -19.92 5.40 10.23
N GLY A 95 -20.39 5.21 9.00
CA GLY A 95 -21.45 6.02 8.36
C GLY A 95 -21.01 7.39 7.83
N ASN A 96 -19.73 7.77 7.93
CA ASN A 96 -19.22 9.09 7.54
C ASN A 96 -18.15 9.07 6.44
N CYS A 97 -17.76 7.91 5.92
CA CYS A 97 -16.80 7.83 4.81
C CYS A 97 -17.49 8.13 3.48
N GLY A 98 -16.77 8.74 2.54
CA GLY A 98 -17.26 9.04 1.20
C GLY A 98 -16.20 8.73 0.14
N VAL A 99 -16.65 8.53 -1.09
CA VAL A 99 -15.80 8.16 -2.24
C VAL A 99 -15.46 9.35 -3.15
N GLU A 100 -16.18 10.47 -3.01
CA GLU A 100 -16.15 11.59 -3.96
C GLU A 100 -14.77 12.24 -4.16
N LEU A 101 -13.92 12.18 -3.14
CA LEU A 101 -12.60 12.82 -3.12
C LEU A 101 -11.45 11.81 -3.09
N LEU A 102 -11.75 10.51 -3.17
CA LEU A 102 -10.72 9.47 -3.17
C LEU A 102 -10.05 9.42 -4.54
N ALA A 103 -8.72 9.44 -4.55
CA ALA A 103 -7.91 9.38 -5.77
C ALA A 103 -7.16 8.05 -5.91
N ASN A 104 -7.06 7.28 -4.82
CA ASN A 104 -6.30 6.04 -4.77
C ASN A 104 -7.11 4.95 -4.06
N ILE A 105 -7.00 3.70 -4.52
CA ILE A 105 -7.62 2.53 -3.91
C ILE A 105 -7.20 2.36 -2.44
N HIS A 106 -5.97 2.73 -2.10
CA HIS A 106 -5.48 2.66 -0.72
C HIS A 106 -6.06 3.74 0.22
N GLU A 107 -6.94 4.62 -0.28
CA GLU A 107 -7.68 5.57 0.55
C GLU A 107 -9.08 5.04 0.92
N CYS A 108 -9.50 3.90 0.37
CA CYS A 108 -10.80 3.25 0.60
C CYS A 108 -10.88 2.50 1.94
N TYR A 109 -10.46 3.14 3.04
CA TYR A 109 -10.53 2.57 4.39
C TYR A 109 -11.59 3.27 5.24
N CYS A 110 -12.35 2.49 5.99
CA CYS A 110 -13.17 3.03 7.06
C CYS A 110 -12.30 3.31 8.29
N CYS A 111 -12.53 4.41 9.01
CA CYS A 111 -11.78 4.70 10.23
C CYS A 111 -11.93 3.60 11.30
N CYS A 112 -13.02 2.82 11.30
CA CYS A 112 -13.19 1.67 12.20
C CYS A 112 -12.26 0.47 11.87
N GLU A 113 -11.65 0.45 10.69
CA GLU A 113 -10.75 -0.63 10.27
C GLU A 113 -9.29 -0.33 10.62
N LEU A 114 -9.02 0.93 10.96
CA LEU A 114 -7.72 1.37 11.44
C LEU A 114 -7.68 1.15 12.95
N GLU A 115 -6.84 0.21 13.39
CA GLU A 115 -6.67 -0.15 14.81
C GLU A 115 -6.39 1.09 15.68
N VAL A 116 -5.53 1.99 15.20
CA VAL A 116 -5.19 3.25 15.91
C VAL A 116 -6.41 4.13 16.17
N CYS A 117 -7.39 4.17 15.25
CA CYS A 117 -8.61 4.95 15.44
C CYS A 117 -9.56 4.30 16.45
N ASP A 118 -9.67 2.98 16.42
CA ASP A 118 -10.48 2.22 17.39
C ASP A 118 -9.89 2.33 18.81
N GLU A 119 -8.58 2.20 18.95
CA GLU A 119 -7.87 2.39 20.22
C GLU A 119 -8.03 3.81 20.77
N ALA A 120 -7.94 4.83 19.91
CA ALA A 120 -8.11 6.22 20.31
C ALA A 120 -9.52 6.49 20.89
N LEU A 121 -10.56 5.89 20.31
CA LEU A 121 -11.93 6.03 20.80
C LEU A 121 -12.18 5.26 22.12
N LYS A 122 -11.42 4.19 22.36
CA LYS A 122 -11.52 3.38 23.59
C LYS A 122 -10.62 3.87 24.72
N ASN A 123 -9.86 4.93 24.52
CA ASN A 123 -8.99 5.50 25.55
C ASN A 123 -9.82 6.00 26.75
N ASN A 124 -9.37 5.68 27.97
CA ASN A 124 -10.12 6.00 29.18
C ASN A 124 -10.38 7.51 29.38
N GLU A 125 -9.40 8.36 29.06
CA GLU A 125 -9.57 9.83 29.14
C GLU A 125 -10.67 10.30 28.18
N VAL A 126 -10.67 9.75 26.96
CA VAL A 126 -11.67 10.04 25.94
C VAL A 126 -13.06 9.59 26.38
N LEU A 127 -13.18 8.41 26.97
CA LEU A 127 -14.45 7.90 27.49
C LEU A 127 -15.01 8.78 28.62
N GLU A 128 -14.16 9.30 29.50
CA GLU A 128 -14.58 10.22 30.56
C GLU A 128 -15.03 11.58 29.99
N ASP A 129 -14.30 12.14 29.03
CA ASP A 129 -14.69 13.38 28.34
C ASP A 129 -16.04 13.23 27.63
N LEU A 130 -16.24 12.10 26.94
CA LEU A 130 -17.49 11.79 26.25
C LEU A 130 -18.68 11.66 27.22
N LYS A 131 -18.47 11.04 28.39
CA LYS A 131 -19.48 10.99 29.46
C LYS A 131 -19.78 12.37 30.01
N ALA A 132 -18.77 13.20 30.23
CA ALA A 132 -18.92 14.56 30.75
C ALA A 132 -19.69 15.47 29.78
N GLU A 133 -19.50 15.26 28.47
CA GLU A 133 -20.28 15.93 27.41
C GLU A 133 -21.70 15.37 27.25
N GLY A 134 -22.07 14.32 28.00
CA GLY A 134 -23.38 13.69 27.93
C GLY A 134 -23.62 12.89 26.65
N LYS A 135 -22.55 12.42 25.99
CA LYS A 135 -22.64 11.60 24.79
C LYS A 135 -22.73 10.12 25.15
N ASP A 136 -23.60 9.40 24.44
CA ASP A 136 -23.70 7.95 24.57
C ASP A 136 -22.50 7.27 23.90
N ILE A 137 -21.62 6.68 24.70
CA ILE A 137 -20.40 6.01 24.24
C ILE A 137 -20.70 4.94 23.18
N GLU A 138 -21.80 4.20 23.34
CA GLU A 138 -22.18 3.12 22.40
C GLU A 138 -22.56 3.63 21.00
N LEU A 139 -22.90 4.91 20.87
CA LEU A 139 -23.24 5.54 19.58
C LEU A 139 -22.02 6.11 18.86
N ILE A 140 -20.86 6.17 19.52
CA ILE A 140 -19.65 6.72 18.96
C ILE A 140 -18.92 5.64 18.18
N LYS A 141 -18.92 5.82 16.86
CA LYS A 141 -18.35 4.86 15.90
C LYS A 141 -17.32 5.49 14.98
N CYS A 142 -17.32 6.81 14.84
CA CYS A 142 -16.45 7.50 13.91
C CYS A 142 -15.38 8.29 14.66
N ILE A 143 -14.13 8.22 14.18
CA ILE A 143 -13.02 8.99 14.74
C ILE A 143 -13.27 10.51 14.76
N THR A 144 -14.13 11.02 13.87
CA THR A 144 -14.51 12.44 13.85
C THR A 144 -15.31 12.86 15.08
N GLN A 145 -15.90 11.91 15.80
CA GLN A 145 -16.66 12.15 17.04
C GLN A 145 -15.76 12.17 18.29
N HIS A 146 -14.46 11.86 18.14
CA HIS A 146 -13.49 11.97 19.21
C HIS A 146 -13.42 13.43 19.72
N PRO A 147 -13.43 13.69 21.05
CA PRO A 147 -13.46 15.06 21.61
C PRO A 147 -12.32 15.95 21.12
N GLY A 148 -11.14 15.36 20.95
CA GLY A 148 -9.96 16.03 20.40
C GLY A 148 -10.00 16.32 18.89
N PHE A 149 -10.91 15.72 18.12
CA PHE A 149 -10.88 15.80 16.65
C PHE A 149 -11.10 17.24 16.17
N ASP A 150 -12.17 17.88 16.64
CA ASP A 150 -12.46 19.26 16.25
C ASP A 150 -11.36 20.21 16.70
N SER A 151 -10.96 20.12 17.98
CA SER A 151 -10.00 21.02 18.63
C SER A 151 -8.57 20.93 18.07
N VAL A 152 -8.17 19.75 17.58
CA VAL A 152 -6.81 19.49 17.09
C VAL A 152 -6.74 19.45 15.57
N CYS A 153 -7.65 18.72 14.91
CA CYS A 153 -7.58 18.44 13.47
C CYS A 153 -8.25 19.50 12.61
N LEU A 154 -9.32 20.14 13.11
CA LEU A 154 -10.09 21.12 12.34
C LEU A 154 -9.84 22.58 12.77
N GLN A 155 -9.36 22.82 14.00
CA GLN A 155 -9.10 24.19 14.46
C GLN A 155 -7.95 24.86 13.70
N LYS A 156 -8.29 25.96 13.03
CA LYS A 156 -7.35 26.79 12.26
C LYS A 156 -6.12 27.20 13.05
N TRP A 157 -6.27 27.60 14.31
CA TRP A 157 -5.14 28.07 15.11
C TRP A 157 -4.22 26.93 15.56
N SER A 158 -4.78 25.78 15.93
CA SER A 158 -4.03 24.55 16.22
C SER A 158 -3.17 24.13 15.03
N LEU A 159 -3.77 24.10 13.82
CA LEU A 159 -3.05 23.80 12.58
C LEU A 159 -1.98 24.83 12.25
N LYS A 160 -2.25 26.13 12.42
CA LYS A 160 -1.27 27.20 12.19
C LYS A 160 -0.07 27.09 13.12
N LEU A 161 -0.29 26.77 14.39
CA LEU A 161 0.77 26.58 15.39
C LEU A 161 1.65 25.37 15.06
N ALA A 162 1.04 24.31 14.52
CA ALA A 162 1.74 23.09 14.17
C ALA A 162 2.39 23.14 12.76
N ALA A 163 1.97 24.04 11.87
CA ALA A 163 2.42 24.14 10.48
C ALA A 163 3.95 24.15 10.32
N ASP A 164 4.64 24.87 11.21
CA ASP A 164 6.09 24.98 11.18
C ASP A 164 6.81 23.66 11.47
N LYS A 165 6.16 22.69 12.12
CA LYS A 165 6.73 21.37 12.43
C LYS A 165 6.59 20.39 11.27
N TYR A 166 5.70 20.66 10.32
CA TYR A 166 5.41 19.76 9.20
C TYR A 166 6.11 20.22 7.92
N LYS A 167 6.37 19.25 7.04
CA LYS A 167 6.97 19.47 5.72
C LYS A 167 6.08 18.90 4.63
N THR A 168 6.07 19.54 3.48
CA THR A 168 5.45 19.04 2.25
C THR A 168 6.22 17.82 1.73
N LYS A 169 5.65 17.11 0.74
CA LYS A 169 6.35 16.05 0.00
C LYS A 169 7.68 16.54 -0.61
N SER A 170 7.75 17.81 -1.02
CA SER A 170 8.97 18.46 -1.50
C SER A 170 9.93 18.93 -0.39
N LYS A 171 9.75 18.47 0.86
CA LYS A 171 10.53 18.84 2.07
C LYS A 171 10.49 20.34 2.41
N SER A 172 9.63 21.12 1.76
CA SER A 172 9.41 22.53 2.07
C SER A 172 8.55 22.65 3.33
N ARG A 173 8.77 23.65 4.16
CA ARG A 173 7.90 23.89 5.33
C ARG A 173 6.55 24.40 4.84
N TYR A 174 5.48 24.03 5.52
CA TYR A 174 4.18 24.66 5.28
C TYR A 174 4.27 26.13 5.71
N SER A 175 4.48 27.03 4.75
CA SER A 175 4.53 28.46 5.04
C SER A 175 3.12 29.03 5.16
N GLN A 176 2.90 29.90 6.14
CA GLN A 176 1.73 30.77 6.16
C GLN A 176 1.77 31.62 4.88
N VAL A 177 0.89 31.36 3.90
CA VAL A 177 0.72 32.28 2.77
C VAL A 177 0.30 33.61 3.37
N LYS A 178 1.13 34.65 3.20
CA LYS A 178 0.85 36.02 3.64
C LYS A 178 -0.25 36.63 2.75
N THR A 179 -1.47 36.16 2.89
CA THR A 179 -2.68 36.83 2.38
C THR A 179 -3.76 36.75 3.44
N GLN A 180 -3.52 37.47 4.54
CA GLN A 180 -4.61 38.08 5.30
C GLN A 180 -4.44 39.58 5.11
N ASN A 181 -5.10 40.11 4.08
CA ASN A 181 -5.38 41.54 4.05
C ASN A 181 -6.19 41.86 5.32
N ARG A 182 -5.65 42.82 6.06
CA ARG A 182 -6.16 43.38 7.31
C ARG A 182 -7.49 44.09 7.11
#